data_AF-A0A2H3ISK2-F1
#
_entry.id   AF-A0A2H3ISK2-F1
#
_cell.length_a   1.000
_cell.length_b   1.000
_cell.length_c   1.000
_cell.angle_alpha   90.00
_cell.angle_beta   90.00
_cell.angle_gamma   90.00
#
_symmetry.space_group_name_H-M   'P 1'
#
loop_
_entity.id
_entity.type
_entity.pdbx_description
1 polymer ?
#
loop_
_entity_poly.entity_id
_entity_poly.type
_entity_poly.pdbx_seq_one_letter_code
_entity_poly.pdbx_strand_id
1 'polypeptide(L)'
;MKARFVSGIKVIYSNDARDRPREAVTEINDYGDDINKGFRGLHVWLVPQWTNNPRNAAVRFELAIQDVVNPAHWNLAKGAGGDFRYLFPMYNHGQTEKITNISLVRHLNEVSEVPTHYHGMTGDINKGRGGHHLYLIWTIEAVESSPLLYVSGFSVAYGTQPSHEPEGAVTEIHGNGDSINKLFNGK
;
A
#
# COMPACT_ATOMS: atom_id res chain seq x y z
N MET A 1 3.35 7.66 -17.30
CA MET A 1 2.27 7.48 -16.30
C MET A 1 2.88 7.68 -14.91
N LYS A 2 2.21 8.33 -13.96
CA LYS A 2 2.69 8.36 -12.56
C LYS A 2 2.59 6.94 -11.98
N ALA A 3 3.66 6.46 -11.36
CA ALA A 3 3.63 5.19 -10.63
C ALA A 3 2.54 5.25 -9.53
N ARG A 4 1.75 4.18 -9.43
CA ARG A 4 0.64 4.07 -8.47
C ARG A 4 0.90 2.86 -7.58
N PHE A 5 0.94 3.09 -6.29
CA PHE A 5 1.25 2.08 -5.28
C PHE A 5 0.05 1.82 -4.37
N VAL A 6 -0.01 0.62 -3.79
CA VAL A 6 -1.00 0.29 -2.77
C VAL A 6 -0.58 0.95 -1.45
N SER A 7 -1.46 1.75 -0.86
CA SER A 7 -1.25 2.37 0.45
C SER A 7 -1.97 1.63 1.57
N GLY A 8 -2.98 0.82 1.26
CA GLY A 8 -3.79 0.15 2.26
C GLY A 8 -4.95 -0.60 1.66
N ILE A 9 -5.88 -1.01 2.51
CA ILE A 9 -7.07 -1.78 2.12
C ILE A 9 -8.27 -1.22 2.88
N LYS A 10 -9.36 -0.99 2.15
CA LYS A 10 -10.69 -0.77 2.70
C LYS A 10 -11.43 -2.11 2.75
N VAL A 11 -12.08 -2.40 3.88
CA VAL A 11 -12.93 -3.58 4.04
C VAL A 11 -14.39 -3.19 3.81
N ILE A 12 -15.10 -3.98 3.02
CA ILE A 12 -16.52 -3.79 2.72
C ILE A 12 -17.29 -5.00 3.23
N TYR A 13 -18.42 -4.75 3.89
CA TYR A 13 -19.37 -5.77 4.34
C TYR A 13 -20.69 -5.66 3.59
N SER A 14 -21.31 -6.79 3.24
CA SER A 14 -22.72 -6.81 2.82
C SER A 14 -23.43 -8.10 3.26
N ASN A 15 -24.76 -8.03 3.32
CA ASN A 15 -25.62 -9.20 3.41
C ASN A 15 -25.92 -9.83 2.04
N ASP A 16 -25.55 -9.18 0.93
CA ASP A 16 -25.84 -9.64 -0.43
C ASP A 16 -24.55 -9.76 -1.25
N ALA A 17 -24.31 -10.95 -1.82
CA ALA A 17 -23.16 -11.22 -2.68
C ALA A 17 -23.11 -10.32 -3.92
N ARG A 18 -24.25 -9.79 -4.36
CA ARG A 18 -24.36 -8.87 -5.51
C ARG A 18 -23.76 -7.50 -5.24
N ASP A 19 -23.53 -7.15 -3.98
CA ASP A 19 -22.90 -5.88 -3.59
C ASP A 19 -21.38 -5.91 -3.68
N ARG A 20 -20.79 -7.01 -4.19
CA ARG A 20 -19.36 -7.12 -4.44
C ARG A 20 -18.85 -5.88 -5.19
N PRO A 21 -17.93 -5.08 -4.59
CA PRO A 21 -17.37 -3.91 -5.25
C PRO A 21 -16.66 -4.29 -6.55
N ARG A 22 -16.80 -3.47 -7.59
CA ARG A 22 -16.16 -3.72 -8.89
C ARG A 22 -14.63 -3.75 -8.77
N GLU A 23 -14.12 -2.89 -7.90
CA GLU A 23 -12.70 -2.69 -7.60
C GLU A 23 -12.17 -3.63 -6.50
N ALA A 24 -12.96 -4.61 -6.05
CA ALA A 24 -12.51 -5.56 -5.05
C ALA A 24 -11.25 -6.34 -5.53
N VAL A 25 -10.36 -6.65 -4.59
CA VAL A 25 -9.23 -7.54 -4.80
C VAL A 25 -9.76 -8.88 -5.29
N THR A 26 -9.23 -9.35 -6.41
CA THR A 26 -9.64 -10.62 -7.04
C THR A 26 -8.83 -11.79 -6.52
N GLU A 27 -9.47 -12.96 -6.50
CA GLU A 27 -8.84 -14.24 -6.21
C GLU A 27 -8.39 -14.90 -7.52
N ILE A 28 -7.19 -15.50 -7.55
CA ILE A 28 -6.54 -15.92 -8.80
C ILE A 28 -6.78 -17.37 -9.22
N ASN A 29 -7.35 -18.21 -8.34
CA ASN A 29 -7.60 -19.63 -8.59
C ASN A 29 -9.10 -19.93 -8.84
N ASP A 30 -9.93 -18.92 -9.06
CA ASP A 30 -11.37 -19.03 -9.32
C ASP A 30 -12.20 -19.68 -8.20
N TYR A 31 -11.68 -19.73 -6.97
CA TYR A 31 -12.44 -20.15 -5.79
C TYR A 31 -13.25 -19.00 -5.18
N GLY A 32 -12.98 -17.75 -5.58
CA GLY A 32 -13.75 -16.57 -5.22
C GLY A 32 -13.16 -15.74 -4.08
N ASP A 33 -13.48 -14.45 -4.13
CA ASP A 33 -12.80 -13.37 -3.39
C ASP A 33 -13.57 -12.81 -2.18
N ASP A 34 -14.79 -13.31 -1.91
CA ASP A 34 -15.43 -13.11 -0.63
C ASP A 34 -14.60 -13.83 0.45
N ILE A 35 -14.03 -13.07 1.38
CA ILE A 35 -13.19 -13.60 2.47
C ILE A 35 -13.98 -14.62 3.29
N ASN A 36 -15.28 -14.40 3.48
CA ASN A 36 -16.18 -15.28 4.22
C ASN A 36 -16.86 -16.36 3.38
N LYS A 37 -16.47 -16.56 2.11
CA LYS A 37 -17.01 -17.63 1.29
C LYS A 37 -16.85 -19.00 1.94
N GLY A 38 -17.93 -19.78 1.99
CA GLY A 38 -17.98 -21.09 2.64
C GLY A 38 -18.26 -21.02 4.14
N PHE A 39 -18.42 -19.81 4.69
CA PHE A 39 -18.79 -19.58 6.09
C PHE A 39 -20.13 -18.83 6.17
N ARG A 40 -20.71 -18.79 7.38
CA ARG A 40 -21.89 -17.96 7.66
C ARG A 40 -21.47 -16.49 7.83
N GLY A 41 -22.44 -15.59 7.97
CA GLY A 41 -22.19 -14.18 8.29
C GLY A 41 -22.32 -13.25 7.09
N LEU A 42 -21.65 -12.09 7.16
CA LEU A 42 -21.62 -11.13 6.07
C LEU A 42 -20.63 -11.58 5.00
N HIS A 43 -20.92 -11.21 3.75
CA HIS A 43 -19.91 -11.17 2.70
C HIS A 43 -18.89 -10.08 3.02
N VAL A 44 -17.62 -10.38 2.79
CA VAL A 44 -16.51 -9.48 3.12
C VAL A 44 -15.57 -9.40 1.93
N TRP A 45 -15.33 -8.18 1.43
CA TRP A 45 -14.38 -7.94 0.34
C TRP A 45 -13.33 -6.91 0.75
N LEU A 46 -12.16 -7.04 0.14
CA LEU A 46 -11.06 -6.10 0.26
C LEU A 46 -11.06 -5.19 -0.96
N VAL A 47 -10.91 -3.88 -0.77
CA VAL A 47 -10.74 -2.90 -1.84
C VAL A 47 -9.40 -2.20 -1.66
N PRO A 48 -8.48 -2.25 -2.65
CA PRO A 48 -7.17 -1.62 -2.53
C PRO A 48 -7.33 -0.10 -2.45
N GLN A 49 -6.60 0.51 -1.52
CA GLN A 49 -6.39 1.95 -1.47
C GLN A 49 -5.05 2.27 -2.11
N TRP A 50 -5.01 3.39 -2.84
CA TRP A 50 -3.90 3.71 -3.71
C TRP A 50 -3.30 5.08 -3.42
N THR A 51 -2.01 5.22 -3.68
CA THR A 51 -1.25 6.46 -3.54
C THR A 51 -0.28 6.62 -4.71
N ASN A 52 0.02 7.87 -5.06
CA ASN A 52 1.13 8.21 -5.95
C ASN A 52 2.36 8.72 -5.18
N ASN A 53 2.26 8.84 -3.85
CA ASN A 53 3.38 9.18 -2.98
C ASN A 53 4.00 7.89 -2.43
N PRO A 54 5.24 7.53 -2.82
CA PRO A 54 5.94 6.33 -2.35
C PRO A 54 6.10 6.26 -0.83
N ARG A 55 6.15 7.41 -0.13
CA ARG A 55 6.26 7.42 1.34
C ARG A 55 5.02 6.89 2.03
N ASN A 56 3.86 7.00 1.38
CA ASN A 56 2.58 6.51 1.90
C ASN A 56 2.25 5.11 1.37
N ALA A 57 3.16 4.49 0.61
CA ALA A 57 2.94 3.18 0.01
C ALA A 57 3.34 2.06 0.97
N ALA A 58 2.52 1.02 1.02
CA ALA A 58 2.78 -0.16 1.81
C ALA A 58 3.95 -0.96 1.22
N VAL A 59 4.70 -1.62 2.10
CA VAL A 59 5.82 -2.52 1.73
C VAL A 59 5.50 -3.99 1.98
N ARG A 60 4.55 -4.27 2.89
CA ARG A 60 3.97 -5.60 3.15
C ARG A 60 2.65 -5.44 3.90
N PHE A 61 1.90 -6.53 4.02
CA PHE A 61 0.75 -6.62 4.90
C PHE A 61 1.01 -7.61 6.04
N GLU A 62 0.58 -7.27 7.26
CA GLU A 62 0.56 -8.18 8.41
C GLU A 62 -0.86 -8.65 8.70
N LEU A 63 -0.98 -9.93 9.06
CA LEU A 63 -2.23 -10.55 9.52
C LEU A 63 -2.16 -10.71 11.04
N ALA A 64 -3.13 -10.15 11.76
CA ALA A 64 -3.36 -10.48 13.16
C ALA A 64 -4.63 -11.32 13.29
N ILE A 65 -4.56 -12.39 14.09
CA ILE A 65 -5.70 -13.19 14.53
C ILE A 65 -5.69 -13.18 16.06
N GLN A 66 -6.82 -12.82 16.67
CA GLN A 66 -6.93 -12.62 18.12
C GLN A 66 -8.35 -12.90 18.62
N ASP A 67 -8.46 -13.33 19.87
CA ASP A 67 -9.71 -13.65 20.57
C ASP A 67 -10.43 -12.42 21.11
N VAL A 68 -9.71 -11.31 21.32
CA VAL A 68 -10.27 -10.03 21.76
C VAL A 68 -10.59 -9.13 20.56
N VAL A 69 -11.77 -8.51 20.54
CA VAL A 69 -12.14 -7.55 19.49
C VAL A 69 -11.26 -6.29 19.54
N ASN A 70 -10.85 -5.79 18.38
CA ASN A 70 -10.25 -4.47 18.23
C ASN A 70 -11.23 -3.57 17.46
N PRO A 71 -11.94 -2.66 18.14
CA PRO A 71 -12.95 -1.82 17.50
C PRO A 71 -12.36 -0.77 16.56
N ALA A 72 -11.04 -0.52 16.60
CA ALA A 72 -10.37 0.41 15.70
C ALA A 72 -10.16 -0.17 14.29
N HIS A 73 -10.40 -1.47 14.09
CA HIS A 73 -10.10 -2.16 12.84
C HIS A 73 -11.27 -3.00 12.33
N TRP A 74 -11.27 -3.22 11.02
CA TRP A 74 -12.32 -3.95 10.34
C TRP A 74 -12.06 -5.45 10.41
N ASN A 75 -12.87 -6.16 11.21
CA ASN A 75 -12.79 -7.62 11.34
C ASN A 75 -13.13 -8.31 10.00
N LEU A 76 -12.23 -9.11 9.45
CA LEU A 76 -12.47 -9.85 8.21
C LEU A 76 -13.41 -11.05 8.39
N ALA A 77 -13.72 -11.43 9.62
CA ALA A 77 -14.63 -12.53 9.97
C ALA A 77 -16.03 -12.03 10.39
N LYS A 78 -16.43 -10.81 9.98
CA LYS A 78 -17.65 -10.17 10.47
C LYS A 78 -18.89 -11.06 10.26
N GLY A 79 -19.52 -11.43 11.37
CA GLY A 79 -20.73 -12.28 11.37
C GLY A 79 -20.47 -13.78 11.19
N ALA A 80 -19.23 -14.21 10.93
CA ALA A 80 -18.89 -15.63 10.72
C ALA A 80 -18.57 -16.39 12.03
N GLY A 81 -18.34 -15.66 13.12
CA GLY A 81 -17.87 -16.24 14.39
C GLY A 81 -16.37 -16.58 14.38
N GLY A 82 -15.89 -17.14 15.49
CA GLY A 82 -14.47 -17.42 15.74
C GLY A 82 -13.64 -16.17 16.02
N ASP A 83 -12.31 -16.33 16.04
CA ASP A 83 -11.36 -15.26 16.34
C ASP A 83 -11.47 -14.09 15.38
N PHE A 84 -11.23 -12.88 15.88
CA PHE A 84 -11.18 -11.69 15.07
C PHE A 84 -9.89 -11.65 14.25
N ARG A 85 -9.95 -11.07 13.05
CA ARG A 85 -8.74 -10.90 12.25
C ARG A 85 -8.71 -9.64 11.42
N TYR A 86 -7.50 -9.15 11.22
CA TYR A 86 -7.23 -7.83 10.69
C TYR A 86 -6.01 -7.88 9.79
N LEU A 87 -6.03 -7.05 8.74
CA LEU A 87 -4.90 -6.82 7.87
C LEU A 87 -4.34 -5.42 8.10
N PHE A 88 -3.03 -5.33 8.28
CA PHE A 88 -2.32 -4.09 8.54
C PHE A 88 -1.37 -3.78 7.39
N PRO A 89 -1.54 -2.65 6.67
CA PRO A 89 -0.49 -2.17 5.78
C PRO A 89 0.71 -1.72 6.62
N MET A 90 1.88 -2.22 6.26
CA MET A 90 3.13 -1.82 6.88
C MET A 90 3.88 -0.85 5.98
N TYR A 91 4.50 0.16 6.59
CA TYR A 91 5.21 1.22 5.89
C TYR A 91 6.69 1.23 6.29
N ASN A 92 7.56 1.45 5.32
CA ASN A 92 8.98 1.70 5.57
C ASN A 92 9.47 2.77 4.59
N HIS A 93 9.79 3.96 5.10
CA HIS A 93 10.20 5.09 4.27
C HIS A 93 11.58 4.90 3.61
N GLY A 94 12.44 4.05 4.18
CA GLY A 94 13.77 3.77 3.64
C GLY A 94 13.80 2.66 2.58
N GLN A 95 12.75 1.84 2.51
CA GLN A 95 12.65 0.78 1.50
C GLN A 95 12.24 1.38 0.16
N THR A 96 12.94 1.02 -0.92
CA THR A 96 12.66 1.53 -2.27
C THR A 96 11.57 0.74 -2.98
N GLU A 97 11.42 -0.55 -2.65
CA GLU A 97 10.38 -1.39 -3.23
C GLU A 97 9.03 -1.13 -2.56
N LYS A 98 7.99 -0.91 -3.37
CA LYS A 98 6.62 -0.63 -2.93
C LYS A 98 5.63 -1.57 -3.58
N ILE A 99 4.57 -1.89 -2.86
CA ILE A 99 3.50 -2.73 -3.39
C ILE A 99 2.80 -2.02 -4.54
N THR A 100 2.72 -2.70 -5.69
CA THR A 100 2.04 -2.20 -6.89
C THR A 100 0.77 -2.96 -7.22
N ASN A 101 0.62 -4.19 -6.71
CA ASN A 101 -0.58 -4.97 -6.90
C ASN A 101 -0.81 -5.89 -5.71
N ILE A 102 -2.08 -6.20 -5.44
CA ILE A 102 -2.50 -7.19 -4.45
C ILE A 102 -3.54 -8.12 -5.07
N SER A 103 -3.53 -9.38 -4.66
CA SER A 103 -4.51 -10.38 -5.08
C SER A 103 -4.76 -11.36 -3.93
N LEU A 104 -5.79 -12.18 -4.05
CA LEU A 104 -6.06 -13.27 -3.13
C LEU A 104 -5.65 -14.60 -3.76
N VAL A 105 -5.13 -15.51 -2.95
CA VAL A 105 -5.00 -16.93 -3.29
C VAL A 105 -5.82 -17.73 -2.32
N ARG A 106 -6.77 -18.48 -2.87
CA ARG A 106 -7.57 -19.44 -2.12
C ARG A 106 -7.25 -20.85 -2.62
N HIS A 107 -7.09 -21.78 -1.68
CA HIS A 107 -6.71 -23.15 -2.01
C HIS A 107 -7.24 -24.15 -0.99
N LEU A 108 -7.43 -25.41 -1.41
CA LEU A 108 -7.91 -26.50 -0.54
C LEU A 108 -6.85 -26.93 0.49
N ASN A 109 -5.59 -26.90 0.08
CA ASN A 109 -4.44 -27.20 0.94
C ASN A 109 -3.71 -25.92 1.33
N GLU A 110 -3.00 -25.98 2.45
CA GLU A 110 -2.14 -24.88 2.91
C GLU A 110 -1.11 -24.51 1.82
N VAL A 111 -0.89 -23.21 1.66
CA VAL A 111 0.14 -22.65 0.78
C VAL A 111 1.30 -22.20 1.67
N SER A 112 2.45 -22.86 1.54
CA SER A 112 3.64 -22.59 2.34
C SER A 112 4.63 -21.63 1.66
N GLU A 113 4.47 -21.39 0.36
CA GLU A 113 5.38 -20.58 -0.45
C GLU A 113 4.63 -19.47 -1.20
N VAL A 114 5.31 -18.36 -1.41
CA VAL A 114 4.77 -17.26 -2.22
C VAL A 114 4.55 -17.77 -3.65
N PRO A 115 3.34 -17.61 -4.23
CA PRO A 115 3.07 -18.04 -5.59
C PRO A 115 4.01 -17.40 -6.62
N THR A 116 4.29 -18.12 -7.70
CA THR A 116 5.12 -17.63 -8.81
C THR A 116 4.65 -16.25 -9.28
N HIS A 117 5.60 -15.34 -9.53
CA HIS A 117 5.39 -13.94 -9.93
C HIS A 117 4.92 -12.98 -8.83
N TYR A 118 4.75 -13.44 -7.60
CA TYR A 118 4.50 -12.59 -6.44
C TYR A 118 5.74 -12.48 -5.55
N HIS A 119 5.77 -11.44 -4.72
CA HIS A 119 6.94 -11.08 -3.91
C HIS A 119 6.67 -11.18 -2.40
N GLY A 120 5.42 -11.38 -2.00
CA GLY A 120 5.08 -11.66 -0.61
C GLY A 120 3.66 -12.14 -0.43
N MET A 121 3.39 -12.69 0.75
CA MET A 121 2.09 -13.20 1.16
C MET A 121 1.87 -13.04 2.66
N THR A 122 0.61 -12.98 3.09
CA THR A 122 0.24 -13.08 4.51
C THR A 122 0.31 -14.53 4.99
N GLY A 123 0.10 -14.76 6.29
CA GLY A 123 -0.36 -16.07 6.76
C GLY A 123 -1.80 -16.37 6.32
N ASP A 124 -2.29 -17.56 6.69
CA ASP A 124 -3.66 -18.00 6.36
C ASP A 124 -4.72 -17.19 7.12
N ILE A 125 -5.49 -16.39 6.38
CA ILE A 125 -6.60 -15.56 6.86
C ILE A 125 -7.74 -16.43 7.40
N ASN A 126 -7.87 -17.67 6.94
CA ASN A 126 -8.88 -18.62 7.40
C ASN A 126 -8.37 -19.59 8.48
N LYS A 127 -7.16 -19.38 9.01
CA LYS A 127 -6.60 -20.21 10.07
C LYS A 127 -7.60 -20.39 11.22
N GLY A 128 -7.82 -21.64 11.60
CA GLY A 128 -8.72 -22.01 12.71
C GLY A 128 -10.22 -22.05 12.36
N ARG A 129 -10.62 -21.81 11.10
CA ARG A 129 -12.05 -21.92 10.69
C ARG A 129 -12.40 -23.19 9.92
N GLY A 130 -11.40 -23.94 9.48
CA GLY A 130 -11.58 -25.01 8.50
C GLY A 130 -11.95 -24.47 7.11
N GLY A 131 -12.23 -25.37 6.17
CA GLY A 131 -12.50 -25.01 4.78
C GLY A 131 -11.22 -24.66 4.00
N HIS A 132 -11.34 -23.77 3.01
CA HIS A 132 -10.21 -23.38 2.16
C HIS A 132 -9.29 -22.39 2.89
N HIS A 133 -8.00 -22.54 2.67
CA HIS A 133 -6.98 -21.58 3.07
C HIS A 133 -7.06 -20.33 2.18
N LEU A 134 -6.73 -19.17 2.75
CA LEU A 134 -6.82 -17.89 2.04
C LEU A 134 -5.67 -16.96 2.43
N TYR A 135 -5.02 -16.39 1.43
CA TYR A 135 -3.85 -15.53 1.60
C TYR A 135 -4.01 -14.25 0.78
N LEU A 136 -3.56 -13.13 1.32
CA LEU A 136 -3.31 -11.93 0.52
C LEU A 136 -1.88 -11.98 0.00
N ILE A 137 -1.72 -11.82 -1.31
CA ILE A 137 -0.41 -11.83 -2.00
C ILE A 137 -0.19 -10.50 -2.71
N TRP A 138 1.08 -10.15 -2.97
CA TRP A 138 1.41 -8.88 -3.59
C TRP A 138 2.63 -8.90 -4.50
N THR A 139 2.66 -7.96 -5.45
CA THR A 139 3.85 -7.63 -6.25
C THR A 139 4.43 -6.31 -5.81
N ILE A 140 5.73 -6.14 -6.02
CA ILE A 140 6.44 -4.90 -5.71
C ILE A 140 7.15 -4.37 -6.95
N GLU A 141 7.39 -3.06 -6.99
CA GLU A 141 8.31 -2.42 -7.92
C GLU A 141 9.23 -1.48 -7.14
N ALA A 142 10.48 -1.37 -7.62
CA ALA A 142 11.41 -0.38 -7.11
C ALA A 142 10.95 1.02 -7.49
N VAL A 143 10.86 1.91 -6.51
CA VAL A 143 10.69 3.34 -6.75
C VAL A 143 12.04 3.86 -7.24
N GLU A 144 12.09 4.32 -8.49
CA GLU A 144 13.24 5.08 -8.95
C GLU A 144 13.37 6.33 -8.08
N SER A 145 14.43 6.40 -7.29
CA SER A 145 14.81 7.64 -6.65
C SER A 145 15.25 8.58 -7.77
N SER A 146 14.47 9.62 -8.08
CA SER A 146 15.10 10.80 -8.66
C SER A 146 16.25 11.16 -7.72
N PRO A 147 17.51 11.19 -8.18
CA PRO A 147 18.64 11.46 -7.30
C PRO A 147 18.32 12.75 -6.56
N LEU A 148 18.29 12.70 -5.23
CA LEU A 148 18.19 13.90 -4.42
C LEU A 148 19.36 14.78 -4.85
N LEU A 149 19.08 15.88 -5.54
CA LEU A 149 20.10 16.87 -5.87
C LEU A 149 20.38 17.63 -4.57
N TYR A 150 21.30 17.09 -3.77
CA TYR A 150 21.85 17.84 -2.66
C TYR A 150 22.70 18.97 -3.23
N VAL A 151 22.27 20.21 -3.01
CA VAL A 151 23.16 21.37 -3.17
C VAL A 151 23.97 21.46 -1.88
N SER A 152 25.26 21.14 -1.96
CA SER A 152 26.22 21.34 -0.87
C SER A 152 27.35 22.26 -1.36
N GLY A 153 28.02 22.96 -0.44
CA GLY A 153 29.15 23.84 -0.78
C GLY A 153 28.77 25.29 -1.12
N PHE A 154 27.70 25.83 -0.56
CA PHE A 154 27.45 27.28 -0.64
C PHE A 154 28.36 28.04 0.35
N SER A 155 28.86 29.19 -0.09
CA SER A 155 29.57 30.13 0.77
C SER A 155 28.69 31.36 0.99
N VAL A 156 28.61 31.85 2.23
CA VAL A 156 27.88 33.07 2.54
C VAL A 156 28.87 34.24 2.44
N ALA A 157 28.60 35.16 1.52
CA ALA A 157 29.32 36.43 1.42
C ALA A 157 28.43 37.56 1.97
N TYR A 158 28.98 38.38 2.85
CA TYR A 158 28.30 39.56 3.40
C TYR A 158 28.77 40.81 2.67
N GLY A 159 27.85 41.50 1.99
CA GLY A 159 28.11 42.83 1.40
C GLY A 159 27.83 43.94 2.41
N THR A 160 28.63 45.02 2.37
CA THR A 160 28.42 46.22 3.21
C THR A 160 27.53 47.27 2.53
N GLN A 161 27.12 47.05 1.28
CA GLN A 161 26.19 47.91 0.54
C GLN A 161 25.12 47.10 -0.19
N PRO A 162 23.83 47.49 -0.12
CA PRO A 162 22.71 46.76 -0.74
C PRO A 162 22.77 46.61 -2.27
N SER A 163 23.62 47.39 -2.96
CA SER A 163 23.65 47.47 -4.43
C SER A 163 24.73 46.62 -5.11
N HIS A 164 25.51 45.84 -4.36
CA HIS A 164 26.52 44.94 -4.92
C HIS A 164 26.18 43.49 -4.57
N GLU A 165 25.34 42.87 -5.39
CA GLU A 165 25.21 41.42 -5.39
C GLU A 165 26.51 40.80 -5.93
N PRO A 166 27.11 39.82 -5.23
CA PRO A 166 28.29 39.14 -5.75
C PRO A 166 27.94 38.30 -6.98
N GLU A 167 28.89 38.20 -7.91
CA GLU A 167 28.75 37.35 -9.10
C GLU A 167 28.52 35.89 -8.67
N GLY A 168 27.42 35.28 -9.15
CA GLY A 168 27.01 33.93 -8.74
C GLY A 168 26.14 33.86 -7.49
N ALA A 169 25.67 34.99 -6.95
CA ALA A 169 24.66 35.00 -5.89
C ALA A 169 23.37 34.28 -6.33
N VAL A 170 22.77 33.52 -5.40
CA VAL A 170 21.48 32.89 -5.62
C VAL A 170 20.41 33.97 -5.54
N THR A 171 19.72 34.21 -6.66
CA THR A 171 18.61 35.16 -6.70
C THR A 171 17.36 34.53 -6.09
N GLU A 172 16.66 35.26 -5.23
CA GLU A 172 15.36 34.85 -4.72
C GLU A 172 14.34 34.85 -5.86
N ILE A 173 13.88 33.66 -6.26
CA ILE A 173 12.86 33.51 -7.28
C ILE A 173 11.51 33.45 -6.57
N HIS A 174 10.75 34.55 -6.60
CA HIS A 174 9.34 34.56 -6.16
C HIS A 174 8.48 33.83 -7.20
N GLY A 175 8.55 32.51 -7.22
CA GLY A 175 7.70 31.66 -8.05
C GLY A 175 6.48 31.18 -7.26
N ASN A 176 5.28 31.47 -7.75
CA ASN A 176 4.14 30.59 -7.45
C ASN A 176 4.54 29.16 -7.87
N GLY A 177 4.26 28.16 -7.02
CA GLY A 177 4.97 26.87 -6.92
C GLY A 177 5.18 26.01 -8.18
N ASP A 178 4.69 26.43 -9.35
CA ASP A 178 4.94 25.80 -10.65
C ASP A 178 6.31 26.19 -11.28
N SER A 179 6.92 27.32 -10.89
CA SER A 179 8.15 27.81 -11.53
C SER A 179 9.43 27.07 -11.08
N ILE A 180 9.45 26.53 -9.87
CA ILE A 180 10.62 25.84 -9.31
C ILE A 180 10.85 24.49 -10.03
N ASN A 181 9.79 23.83 -10.48
CA ASN A 181 9.89 22.53 -11.18
C ASN A 181 10.50 22.63 -12.60
N LYS A 182 10.57 23.82 -13.21
CA LYS A 182 11.17 24.01 -14.54
C LYS A 182 12.69 24.20 -14.53
N LEU A 183 13.28 24.59 -13.40
CA LEU A 183 14.73 24.78 -13.28
C LEU A 183 15.51 23.46 -13.15
N PHE A 184 14.86 22.38 -12.70
CA PHE A 184 15.51 21.10 -12.43
C PHE A 184 15.24 20.00 -13.46
N ASN A 185 14.40 20.25 -14.47
CA ASN A 185 14.04 19.27 -15.51
C ASN A 185 14.63 19.61 -16.89
N GLY A 186 15.71 20.38 -16.94
CA GLY A 186 16.44 20.69 -18.16
C GLY A 186 17.70 19.84 -18.31
N LYS A 187 17.54 18.54 -18.57
CA LYS A 187 18.45 17.68 -19.37
C LYS A 187 17.85 16.29 -19.55
#